data_AF-A0AAW7IDI5-F1
#
_entry.id   AF-A0AAW7IDI5-F1
#
_cell.length_a   1.000
_cell.length_b   1.000
_cell.length_c   1.000
_cell.angle_alpha   90.00
_cell.angle_beta   90.00
_cell.angle_gamma   90.00
#
_symmetry.space_group_name_H-M   'P 1'
#
loop_
_entity.id
_entity.type
_entity.pdbx_description
1 polymer ?
#
loop_
_entity_poly.entity_id
_entity_poly.type
_entity_poly.pdbx_seq_one_letter_code
_entity_poly.pdbx_strand_id
1 'polypeptide(L)' 'MIGIQIEKINENLIIKWQFSKVTIPISDIMAITNDDTYGGEGKSAIRIF' A
#
# COMPACT_ATOMS: atom_id res chain seq x y z
N MET A 1 -14.34 2.75 1.99
CA MET A 1 -13.59 1.49 1.83
C MET A 1 -12.27 1.66 2.56
N ILE A 2 -12.04 0.94 3.67
CA ILE A 2 -10.78 1.02 4.41
C ILE A 2 -9.80 0.05 3.74
N GLY A 3 -9.03 0.54 2.78
CA GLY A 3 -8.07 -0.26 2.02
C GLY A 3 -7.23 0.62 1.11
N ILE A 4 -6.02 0.17 0.77
CA ILE A 4 -5.17 0.82 -0.23
C ILE A 4 -5.70 0.38 -1.61
N GLN A 5 -6.00 1.34 -2.48
CA GLN A 5 -6.35 1.09 -3.87
C GLN A 5 -5.14 1.37 -4.75
N ILE A 6 -4.83 0.45 -5.65
CA ILE A 6 -3.69 0.53 -6.56
C ILE A 6 -4.20 0.31 -7.97
N GLU A 7 -3.92 1.25 -8.87
CA GLU A 7 -4.35 1.23 -10.27
C GLU A 7 -3.16 1.61 -11.16
N LYS A 8 -2.89 0.85 -12.23
CA LYS A 8 -1.98 1.28 -13.29
C LYS A 8 -2.78 1.98 -14.38
N ILE A 9 -2.44 3.24 -14.68
CA ILE A 9 -3.03 4.01 -15.77
C ILE A 9 -1.90 4.54 -16.64
N ASN A 10 -1.83 4.05 -17.89
CA ASN A 10 -0.73 4.32 -18.81
C ASN A 10 0.62 3.97 -18.17
N GLU A 11 1.57 4.91 -18.18
CA GLU A 11 2.89 4.79 -17.57
C GLU A 11 2.94 5.27 -16.11
N ASN A 12 1.80 5.30 -15.42
CA ASN A 12 1.73 5.71 -14.01
C ASN A 12 1.07 4.64 -13.13
N LEU A 13 1.62 4.47 -11.94
CA LEU A 13 1.00 3.76 -10.83
C LEU A 13 0.32 4.78 -9.91
N ILE A 14 -0.98 4.62 -9.70
CA ILE A 14 -1.78 5.47 -8.84
C ILE A 14 -2.13 4.69 -7.58
N ILE A 15 -1.76 5.23 -6.42
CA ILE A 15 -2.07 4.67 -5.11
C ILE A 15 -3.00 5.65 -4.40
N LYS A 16 -4.17 5.18 -3.98
CA LYS A 16 -5.15 5.96 -3.22
C LYS A 16 -5.37 5.29 -1.87
N TRP A 17 -5.28 6.07 -0.79
CA TRP A 17 -5.60 5.60 0.54
C TRP A 17 -6.18 6.74 1.37
N GLN A 18 -7.41 6.54 1.87
CA GLN A 18 -8.17 7.56 2.60
C GLN A 18 -8.23 8.87 1.79
N PHE A 19 -7.64 9.95 2.31
CA PHE A 19 -7.61 11.27 1.68
C PHE A 19 -6.31 11.54 0.92
N SER A 20 -5.43 10.55 0.78
CA SER A 20 -4.15 10.66 0.09
C SER A 20 -4.19 10.00 -1.28
N LYS A 21 -3.54 10.64 -2.25
CA LYS A 21 -3.28 10.10 -3.59
C LYS A 21 -1.81 10.31 -3.93
N VAL A 22 -1.14 9.24 -4.32
CA VAL A 22 0.24 9.26 -4.83
C VAL A 22 0.22 8.77 -6.28
N THR A 23 1.03 9.39 -7.12
CA THR A 23 1.20 8.99 -8.53
C THR A 23 2.69 8.81 -8.78
N ILE A 24 3.07 7.63 -9.25
CA ILE A 24 4.46 7.22 -9.45
C ILE A 24 4.61 6.85 -10.93
N PRO A 25 5.44 7.56 -11.71
CA PRO A 25 5.80 7.12 -13.05
C PRO A 25 6.50 5.75 -12.98
N ILE A 26 6.15 4.84 -13.89
CA ILE A 26 6.75 3.51 -13.91
C ILE A 26 8.26 3.59 -14.17
N SER A 27 8.72 4.60 -14.92
CA SER A 27 10.14 4.88 -15.17
C SER A 27 10.95 5.13 -13.90
N ASP A 28 10.29 5.61 -12.85
CA ASP A 28 10.95 6.03 -11.61
C ASP A 28 11.04 4.87 -10.61
N ILE A 29 10.39 3.73 -10.89
CA ILE A 29 10.43 2.53 -10.05
C ILE A 29 11.75 1.80 -10.29
N MET A 30 12.66 1.88 -9.32
CA MET A 30 13.97 1.21 -9.40
C MET A 30 13.90 -0.30 -9.12
N ALA A 31 13.07 -0.73 -8.16
CA ALA A 31 12.90 -2.13 -7.78
C ALA A 31 11.56 -2.34 -7.06
N ILE A 32 11.04 -3.57 -7.13
CA ILE A 32 9.86 -4.01 -6.38
C ILE A 32 10.29 -5.20 -5.54
N THR A 33 10.11 -5.12 -4.23
CA THR A 33 10.39 -6.19 -3.28
C THR A 33 9.18 -6.40 -2.40
N ASN A 34 8.88 -7.65 -2.07
CA ASN A 34 7.96 -7.93 -0.98
C ASN A 34 8.65 -7.59 0.33
N ASP A 35 7.99 -6.81 1.16
CA ASP A 35 8.43 -6.52 2.51
C ASP A 35 7.58 -7.35 3.48
N ASP A 36 8.19 -8.43 3.97
CA ASP A 36 7.55 -9.33 4.93
C ASP A 36 7.61 -8.78 6.37
N THR A 37 8.15 -7.57 6.58
CA THR A 37 8.24 -6.91 7.89
C THR A 37 6.98 -6.16 8.29
N TYR A 38 5.90 -6.21 7.50
CA TYR A 38 4.55 -5.88 7.99
C TYR A 38 4.04 -6.99 8.92
N GLY A 39 4.67 -7.06 10.10
CA GLY A 39 4.42 -7.97 11.20
C GLY A 39 3.13 -7.64 11.94
N GLY A 40 2.01 -7.67 11.22
CA GLY A 40 0.74 -8.02 11.84
C GLY A 40 0.78 -9.51 12.16
N GLU A 41 1.56 -9.92 13.17
CA GLU A 41 1.34 -11.23 13.79
C GLU A 41 -0.16 -11.35 14.12
N GLY A 42 -0.72 -12.52 13.80
CA GLY A 42 -2.15 -12.79 13.85
C GLY A 42 -2.79 -12.29 15.14
N LYS A 43 -4.03 -11.82 15.06
CA LYS A 43 -4.83 -11.23 16.13
C LYS A 43 -4.82 -12.03 17.45
N SER A 44 -3.77 -11.92 18.24
CA SER A 44 -3.70 -12.27 19.67
C SER A 44 -3.63 -11.00 20.52
N ALA A 45 -3.83 -9.82 19.91
CA ALA A 45 -4.07 -8.59 20.65
C ALA A 45 -5.43 -8.66 21.36
N ILE A 46 -5.40 -8.83 22.69
CA ILE A 46 -6.58 -8.68 23.55
C ILE A 46 -6.85 -7.19 23.72
N ARG A 47 -8.06 -6.76 23.37
CA ARG A 47 -8.55 -5.41 23.64
C ARG A 47 -8.99 -5.34 25.10
N ILE A 48 -8.26 -4.59 25.94
CA ILE A 48 -8.67 -4.33 27.32
C ILE A 48 -9.68 -3.18 27.30
N PHE A 49 -10.86 -3.42 27.88
CA PHE A 49 -11.87 -2.42 28.24
C PHE A 49 -12.05 -2.44 29.75
#